data_AF-A2GX09-F1
#
_entry.id   AF-A2GX09-F1
#
_cell.length_a   1.000
_cell.length_b   1.000
_cell.length_c   1.000
_cell.angle_alpha   90.00
_cell.angle_beta   90.00
_cell.angle_gamma   90.00
#
_symmetry.space_group_name_H-M   'P 1'
#
loop_
_entity.id
_entity.type
_entity.pdbx_description
1 polymer ?
#
loop_
_entity_poly.entity_id
_entity_poly.type
_entity_poly.pdbx_seq_one_letter_code
_entity_poly.pdbx_strand_id
1 'polypeptide(L)'
;MSIPGLHNEGATCHVNAVLQVLFYVNTFRKDVMEHLGDVEYTPVKALAEIYDQMLHYRHKEYTISCSQFITTLGKQYFQQQDADDTFQKIVHDVTESANKPDIAVTFQYQTETPDESFYSVSLHIPLGAAGIDQGIKQMCTDDSHINEISTFLWVDVQRNWSDPNVFFDKFEIKKNYKTQLSDGTYVFKIHSIIAYHQGHFVAFVNKGRVWFMLDDEITYIVPDGLRMGTH
;
A
#
# COMPACT_ATOMS: atom_id res chain seq x y z
N MET A 1 -6.47 18.52 -10.97
CA MET A 1 -5.39 17.54 -11.13
C MET A 1 -6.05 16.17 -11.11
N SER A 2 -6.11 15.50 -12.26
CA SER A 2 -6.63 14.14 -12.39
C SER A 2 -5.49 13.14 -12.28
N ILE A 3 -5.79 12.02 -11.62
CA ILE A 3 -4.93 10.84 -11.52
C ILE A 3 -5.51 9.87 -12.55
N PRO A 4 -4.71 9.30 -13.46
CA PRO A 4 -5.21 8.29 -14.39
C PRO A 4 -5.65 7.05 -13.61
N GLY A 5 -6.72 6.43 -14.07
CA GLY A 5 -7.15 5.14 -13.58
C GLY A 5 -6.33 4.00 -14.18
N LEU A 6 -6.40 2.84 -13.54
CA LEU A 6 -5.83 1.59 -14.04
C LEU A 6 -6.98 0.72 -14.55
N HIS A 7 -6.83 0.13 -15.73
CA HIS A 7 -7.83 -0.77 -16.29
C HIS A 7 -7.96 -2.01 -15.39
N ASN A 8 -9.19 -2.43 -15.10
CA ASN A 8 -9.41 -3.66 -14.37
C ASN A 8 -9.45 -4.86 -15.34
N GLU A 9 -8.38 -5.64 -15.33
CA GLU A 9 -8.19 -6.82 -16.17
C GLU A 9 -8.95 -8.06 -15.63
N GLY A 10 -10.17 -7.84 -15.11
CA GLY A 10 -11.01 -8.86 -14.49
C GLY A 10 -11.08 -8.73 -12.96
N ALA A 11 -10.34 -9.57 -12.24
CA ALA A 11 -10.32 -9.59 -10.77
C ALA A 11 -9.02 -8.98 -10.21
N THR A 12 -8.61 -7.82 -10.78
CA THR A 12 -7.28 -7.25 -10.57
C THR A 12 -7.24 -6.00 -9.69
N CYS A 13 -8.37 -5.61 -9.11
CA CYS A 13 -8.50 -4.40 -8.28
C CYS A 13 -7.50 -4.33 -7.11
N HIS A 14 -7.11 -5.47 -6.53
CA HIS A 14 -6.05 -5.53 -5.52
C HIS A 14 -4.68 -5.04 -6.03
N VAL A 15 -4.24 -5.48 -7.22
CA VAL A 15 -3.03 -5.01 -7.90
C VAL A 15 -3.18 -3.53 -8.21
N ASN A 16 -4.32 -3.10 -8.75
CA ASN A 16 -4.55 -1.68 -9.06
C ASN A 16 -4.43 -0.79 -7.82
N ALA A 17 -5.08 -1.17 -6.72
CA ALA A 17 -5.04 -0.44 -5.46
C ALA A 17 -3.60 -0.37 -4.90
N VAL A 18 -2.87 -1.49 -4.87
CA VAL A 18 -1.48 -1.55 -4.41
C VAL A 18 -0.56 -0.71 -5.30
N LEU A 19 -0.64 -0.85 -6.62
CA LEU A 19 0.17 -0.10 -7.58
C LEU A 19 0.00 1.41 -7.42
N GLN A 20 -1.25 1.85 -7.24
CA GLN A 20 -1.55 3.26 -7.06
C GLN A 20 -1.03 3.79 -5.72
N VAL A 21 -1.14 3.02 -4.62
CA VAL A 21 -0.55 3.42 -3.33
C VAL A 21 0.98 3.53 -3.46
N LEU A 22 1.64 2.51 -4.01
CA LEU A 22 3.08 2.47 -4.21
C LEU A 22 3.58 3.63 -5.09
N PHE A 23 2.82 4.01 -6.12
CA PHE A 23 3.15 5.17 -6.96
C PHE A 23 3.26 6.48 -6.17
N TYR A 24 2.47 6.63 -5.10
CA TYR A 24 2.49 7.81 -4.22
C TYR A 24 3.55 7.73 -3.11
N VAL A 25 4.25 6.60 -3.00
CA VAL A 25 5.47 6.48 -2.18
C VAL A 25 6.66 6.99 -3.02
N ASN A 26 7.03 8.26 -2.79
CA ASN A 26 7.95 8.97 -3.68
C ASN A 26 9.34 8.34 -3.81
N THR A 27 9.88 7.72 -2.74
CA THR A 27 11.18 7.04 -2.77
C THR A 27 11.07 5.80 -3.65
N PHE A 28 10.18 4.88 -3.32
CA PHE A 28 9.90 3.69 -4.12
C PHE A 28 9.66 4.00 -5.61
N ARG A 29 8.79 4.98 -5.91
CA ARG A 29 8.56 5.40 -7.31
C ARG A 29 9.85 5.86 -7.98
N LYS A 30 10.69 6.67 -7.32
CA LYS A 30 11.92 7.17 -7.93
C LYS A 30 12.87 6.02 -8.24
N ASP A 31 13.04 5.09 -7.31
CA ASP A 31 13.97 3.98 -7.45
C ASP A 31 13.51 3.03 -8.58
N VAL A 32 12.21 2.75 -8.66
CA VAL A 32 11.62 2.01 -9.80
C VAL A 32 11.84 2.73 -11.14
N MET A 33 11.66 4.05 -11.18
CA MET A 33 11.79 4.83 -12.42
C MET A 33 13.23 4.85 -12.98
N GLU A 34 14.25 4.52 -12.19
CA GLU A 34 15.63 4.35 -12.68
C GLU A 34 15.75 3.23 -13.72
N HIS A 35 14.82 2.27 -13.70
CA HIS A 35 14.80 1.10 -14.57
C HIS A 35 13.96 1.29 -15.84
N LEU A 36 13.42 2.50 -16.08
CA LEU A 36 12.65 2.79 -17.29
C LEU A 36 13.46 2.58 -18.58
N GLY A 37 14.79 2.71 -18.51
CA GLY A 37 15.69 2.53 -19.66
C GLY A 37 16.21 1.11 -19.85
N ASP A 38 15.85 0.16 -18.98
CA ASP A 38 16.43 -1.19 -19.02
C ASP A 38 16.06 -1.93 -20.30
N VAL A 39 17.01 -2.70 -20.82
CA VAL A 39 16.86 -3.46 -22.07
C VAL A 39 16.03 -4.73 -21.86
N GLU A 40 16.19 -5.39 -20.71
CA GLU A 40 15.45 -6.59 -20.36
C GLU A 40 14.07 -6.23 -19.81
N TYR A 41 13.04 -6.94 -20.28
CA TYR A 41 11.67 -6.71 -19.85
C TYR A 41 11.38 -7.49 -18.56
N THR A 42 11.73 -6.89 -17.42
CA THR A 42 11.56 -7.43 -16.07
C THR A 42 10.34 -6.85 -15.35
N PRO A 43 9.92 -7.41 -14.18
CA PRO A 43 8.90 -6.80 -13.35
C PRO A 43 9.15 -5.32 -13.01
N VAL A 44 10.38 -4.94 -12.63
CA VAL A 44 10.71 -3.53 -12.33
C VAL A 44 10.58 -2.63 -13.57
N LYS A 45 10.99 -3.10 -14.75
CA LYS A 45 10.86 -2.37 -16.01
C LYS A 45 9.39 -2.16 -16.38
N ALA A 46 8.57 -3.21 -16.28
CA ALA A 46 7.13 -3.14 -16.55
C ALA A 46 6.41 -2.18 -15.58
N LEU A 47 6.79 -2.18 -14.30
CA LEU A 47 6.25 -1.24 -13.32
C LEU A 47 6.68 0.20 -13.62
N ALA A 48 7.94 0.42 -14.01
CA ALA A 48 8.45 1.74 -14.39
C ALA A 48 7.67 2.33 -15.57
N GLU A 49 7.28 1.51 -16.56
CA GLU A 49 6.45 1.96 -17.69
C GLU A 49 5.03 2.35 -17.26
N ILE A 50 4.43 1.64 -16.31
CA ILE A 50 3.13 2.03 -15.73
C ILE A 50 3.27 3.38 -15.01
N TYR A 51 4.33 3.57 -14.22
CA TYR A 51 4.57 4.80 -13.50
C TYR A 51 4.90 5.98 -14.41
N ASP A 52 5.61 5.75 -15.51
CA ASP A 52 5.82 6.74 -16.56
C ASP A 52 4.49 7.20 -17.17
N GLN A 53 3.62 6.24 -17.52
CA GLN A 53 2.28 6.53 -18.00
C GLN A 53 1.46 7.32 -16.98
N MET A 54 1.50 6.93 -15.69
CA MET A 54 0.79 7.64 -14.62
C MET A 54 1.27 9.10 -14.43
N LEU A 55 2.55 9.37 -14.69
CA LEU A 55 3.12 10.72 -14.60
C LEU A 55 2.67 11.61 -15.77
N HIS A 56 2.63 11.05 -16.98
CA HIS A 56 2.43 11.78 -18.24
C HIS A 56 0.95 11.85 -18.69
N TYR A 57 0.16 10.80 -18.49
CA TYR A 57 -1.24 10.77 -18.90
C TYR A 57 -2.16 11.20 -17.76
N ARG A 58 -2.61 12.46 -17.79
CA ARG A 58 -3.50 13.02 -16.75
C ARG A 58 -4.94 13.23 -17.23
N HIS A 59 -5.36 12.58 -18.30
CA HIS A 59 -6.71 12.76 -18.87
C HIS A 59 -7.69 11.75 -18.25
N LYS A 60 -8.90 12.21 -17.91
CA LYS A 60 -9.93 11.37 -17.26
C LYS A 60 -10.40 10.18 -18.11
N GLU A 61 -10.15 10.21 -19.41
CA GLU A 61 -10.56 9.17 -20.36
C GLU A 61 -9.45 8.14 -20.63
N TYR A 62 -8.25 8.35 -20.09
CA TYR A 62 -7.12 7.44 -20.29
C TYR A 62 -6.98 6.50 -19.10
N THR A 63 -7.13 5.21 -19.38
CA THR A 63 -6.89 4.11 -18.46
C THR A 63 -5.63 3.36 -18.86
N ILE A 64 -4.79 3.05 -17.88
CA ILE A 64 -3.54 2.35 -18.09
C ILE A 64 -3.77 0.85 -17.88
N SER A 65 -3.43 0.04 -18.88
CA SER A 65 -3.44 -1.41 -18.72
C SER A 65 -2.23 -1.86 -17.90
N CYS A 66 -2.47 -2.71 -16.92
CA CYS A 66 -1.44 -3.35 -16.11
C CYS A 66 -1.13 -4.79 -16.56
N SER A 67 -1.76 -5.27 -17.64
CA SER A 67 -1.73 -6.68 -18.08
C SER A 67 -0.32 -7.24 -18.26
N GLN A 68 0.59 -6.46 -18.86
CA GLN A 68 1.98 -6.88 -19.06
C GLN A 68 2.70 -7.05 -17.73
N PHE A 69 2.57 -6.09 -16.81
CA PHE A 69 3.14 -6.19 -15.46
C PHE A 69 2.56 -7.39 -14.68
N ILE A 70 1.23 -7.58 -14.68
CA ILE A 70 0.58 -8.71 -14.01
C ILE A 70 1.09 -10.04 -14.58
N THR A 71 1.34 -10.10 -15.89
CA THR A 71 1.94 -11.28 -16.52
C THR A 71 3.35 -11.59 -16.00
N THR A 72 4.14 -10.56 -15.65
CA THR A 72 5.45 -10.75 -15.03
C THR A 72 5.37 -11.28 -13.59
N LEU A 73 4.31 -10.97 -12.85
CA LEU A 73 4.07 -11.50 -11.50
C LEU A 73 3.54 -12.95 -11.52
N GLY A 74 2.80 -13.30 -12.57
CA GLY A 74 2.21 -14.62 -12.79
C GLY A 74 0.69 -14.60 -12.91
N LYS A 75 0.15 -15.61 -13.61
CA LYS A 75 -1.28 -15.65 -14.01
C LYS A 75 -2.28 -15.66 -12.85
N GLN A 76 -1.85 -16.09 -11.67
CA GLN A 76 -2.68 -16.11 -10.45
C GLN A 76 -3.12 -14.69 -10.01
N TYR A 77 -2.39 -13.64 -10.43
CA TYR A 77 -2.74 -12.24 -10.12
C TYR A 77 -3.81 -11.65 -11.05
N PHE A 78 -4.32 -12.42 -12.02
CA PHE A 78 -5.58 -12.10 -12.72
C PHE A 78 -6.82 -12.56 -11.92
N GLN A 79 -6.62 -13.19 -10.76
CA GLN A 79 -7.66 -13.62 -9.83
C GLN A 79 -7.57 -12.78 -8.56
N GLN A 80 -8.67 -12.74 -7.82
CA GLN A 80 -8.73 -11.99 -6.56
C GLN A 80 -7.75 -12.60 -5.54
N GLN A 81 -6.85 -11.77 -5.02
CA GLN A 81 -5.98 -12.09 -3.87
C GLN A 81 -6.16 -11.03 -2.77
N ASP A 82 -5.55 -11.29 -1.62
CA ASP A 82 -5.41 -10.30 -0.57
C ASP A 82 -4.49 -9.14 -1.01
N ALA A 83 -4.77 -7.93 -0.52
CA ALA A 83 -4.01 -6.75 -0.90
C ALA A 83 -2.61 -6.71 -0.25
N ASP A 84 -2.45 -7.25 0.96
CA ASP A 84 -1.15 -7.33 1.62
C ASP A 84 -0.25 -8.36 0.93
N ASP A 85 -0.78 -9.55 0.61
CA ASP A 85 -0.06 -10.57 -0.17
C ASP A 85 0.40 -10.02 -1.54
N THR A 86 -0.47 -9.23 -2.18
CA THR A 86 -0.16 -8.57 -3.45
C THR A 86 0.95 -7.53 -3.29
N PHE A 87 0.90 -6.72 -2.24
CA PHE A 87 1.96 -5.76 -1.91
C PHE A 87 3.30 -6.46 -1.67
N GLN A 88 3.32 -7.46 -0.80
CA GLN A 88 4.55 -8.19 -0.45
C GLN A 88 5.18 -8.82 -1.71
N LYS A 89 4.37 -9.43 -2.58
CA LYS A 89 4.86 -10.00 -3.84
C LYS A 89 5.44 -8.93 -4.77
N ILE A 90 4.71 -7.83 -4.97
CA ILE A 90 5.16 -6.75 -5.87
C ILE A 90 6.49 -6.18 -5.38
N VAL A 91 6.62 -5.86 -4.08
CA VAL A 91 7.85 -5.33 -3.52
C VAL A 91 8.99 -6.34 -3.66
N HIS A 92 8.76 -7.62 -3.37
CA HIS A 92 9.75 -8.68 -3.53
C HIS A 92 10.25 -8.80 -4.98
N ASP A 93 9.35 -9.02 -5.95
CA ASP A 93 9.73 -9.32 -7.34
C ASP A 93 10.35 -8.12 -8.05
N VAL A 94 9.88 -6.92 -7.75
CA VAL A 94 10.48 -5.69 -8.26
C VAL A 94 11.91 -5.53 -7.73
N THR A 95 12.11 -5.79 -6.43
CA THR A 95 13.44 -5.67 -5.80
C THR A 95 14.41 -6.72 -6.31
N GLU A 96 13.97 -7.97 -6.42
CA GLU A 96 14.77 -9.07 -6.95
C GLU A 96 15.14 -8.80 -8.41
N SER A 97 14.17 -8.41 -9.25
CA SER A 97 14.40 -8.18 -10.67
C SER A 97 15.22 -6.92 -10.99
N ALA A 98 15.22 -5.93 -10.09
CA ALA A 98 16.11 -4.78 -10.20
C ALA A 98 17.57 -5.11 -9.84
N ASN A 99 17.81 -6.25 -9.18
CA ASN A 99 19.09 -6.59 -8.54
C ASN A 99 19.61 -5.42 -7.67
N LYS A 100 18.68 -4.69 -7.04
CA LYS A 100 18.93 -3.53 -6.19
C LYS A 100 18.09 -3.67 -4.92
N PRO A 101 18.67 -4.11 -3.80
CA PRO A 101 17.94 -4.25 -2.54
C PRO A 101 17.36 -2.92 -2.05
N ASP A 102 17.95 -1.79 -2.45
CA ASP A 102 17.58 -0.44 -2.02
C ASP A 102 16.13 -0.05 -2.36
N ILE A 103 15.52 -0.66 -3.40
CA ILE A 103 14.11 -0.40 -3.75
C ILE A 103 13.16 -0.73 -2.58
N ALA A 104 13.42 -1.83 -1.88
CA ALA A 104 12.57 -2.28 -0.78
C ALA A 104 12.88 -1.62 0.57
N VAL A 105 14.03 -0.96 0.72
CA VAL A 105 14.46 -0.34 2.00
C VAL A 105 13.43 0.64 2.54
N THR A 106 12.65 1.29 1.65
CA THR A 106 11.52 2.17 2.04
C THR A 106 10.43 1.44 2.85
N PHE A 107 10.35 0.12 2.81
CA PHE A 107 9.34 -0.67 3.53
C PHE A 107 9.94 -1.68 4.51
N GLN A 108 11.25 -1.86 4.49
CA GLN A 108 11.92 -2.92 5.23
C GLN A 108 12.01 -2.58 6.72
N TYR A 109 11.55 -3.50 7.59
CA TYR A 109 11.83 -3.45 9.02
C TYR A 109 13.00 -4.37 9.35
N GLN A 110 13.80 -3.96 10.33
CA GLN A 110 14.80 -4.82 10.95
C GLN A 110 14.29 -5.28 12.31
N THR A 111 14.28 -6.60 12.49
CA THR A 111 14.03 -7.23 13.79
C THR A 111 15.36 -7.46 14.54
N GLU A 112 15.32 -8.05 15.73
CA GLU A 112 16.53 -8.53 16.42
C GLU A 112 17.24 -9.68 15.70
N THR A 113 16.57 -10.36 14.78
CA THR A 113 17.11 -11.42 13.91
C THR A 113 17.53 -10.79 12.57
N PRO A 114 18.82 -10.51 12.32
CA PRO A 114 19.26 -9.69 11.17
C PRO A 114 18.93 -10.27 9.80
N ASP A 115 18.64 -11.57 9.73
CA ASP A 115 18.33 -12.29 8.50
C ASP A 115 16.83 -12.30 8.16
N GLU A 116 15.96 -11.82 9.07
CA GLU A 116 14.53 -11.72 8.84
C GLU A 116 14.14 -10.28 8.53
N SER A 117 13.74 -10.03 7.29
CA SER A 117 13.16 -8.75 6.89
C SER A 117 11.77 -8.93 6.33
N PHE A 118 10.84 -8.11 6.82
CA PHE A 118 9.46 -8.08 6.38
C PHE A 118 9.13 -6.69 5.81
N TYR A 119 8.14 -6.62 4.92
CA TYR A 119 7.70 -5.36 4.31
C TYR A 119 6.38 -4.83 4.87
N SER A 120 5.60 -5.69 5.55
CA SER A 120 4.33 -5.37 6.18
C SER A 120 4.32 -5.81 7.64
N VAL A 121 3.46 -5.16 8.43
CA VAL A 121 3.15 -5.59 9.80
C VAL A 121 1.67 -5.87 9.92
N SER A 122 1.33 -7.09 10.37
CA SER A 122 -0.05 -7.46 10.67
C SER A 122 -0.45 -7.04 12.09
N LEU A 123 -1.40 -6.12 12.18
CA LEU A 123 -1.99 -5.68 13.44
C LEU A 123 -3.29 -6.42 13.69
N HIS A 124 -3.29 -7.28 14.71
CA HIS A 124 -4.47 -7.99 15.15
C HIS A 124 -5.34 -7.08 16.02
N ILE A 125 -6.44 -6.58 15.47
CA ILE A 125 -7.31 -5.64 16.16
C ILE A 125 -8.61 -6.33 16.61
N PRO A 126 -8.87 -6.46 17.93
CA PRO A 126 -10.07 -7.11 18.42
C PRO A 126 -11.33 -6.32 18.07
N LEU A 127 -12.47 -7.02 18.06
CA LEU A 127 -13.78 -6.38 17.89
C LEU A 127 -14.04 -5.37 19.03
N GLY A 128 -14.55 -4.18 18.69
CA GLY A 128 -14.83 -3.10 19.64
C GLY A 128 -13.63 -2.19 19.94
N ALA A 129 -12.45 -2.47 19.40
CA ALA A 129 -11.32 -1.55 19.47
C ALA A 129 -11.59 -0.32 18.57
N ALA A 130 -11.28 0.87 19.10
CA ALA A 130 -11.59 2.12 18.41
C ALA A 130 -10.81 2.30 17.09
N GLY A 131 -9.64 1.69 16.93
CA GLY A 131 -8.78 1.85 15.76
C GLY A 131 -7.45 1.11 15.94
N ILE A 132 -6.44 1.47 15.15
CA ILE A 132 -5.14 0.77 15.14
C ILE A 132 -4.17 1.21 16.25
N ASP A 133 -4.51 2.20 17.10
CA ASP A 133 -3.59 2.70 18.13
C ASP A 133 -3.06 1.60 19.06
N GLN A 134 -3.93 0.66 19.44
CA GLN A 134 -3.53 -0.45 20.29
C GLN A 134 -2.61 -1.40 19.53
N GLY A 135 -2.93 -1.74 18.28
CA GLY A 135 -2.07 -2.59 17.45
C GLY A 135 -0.69 -1.99 17.23
N ILE A 136 -0.60 -0.68 16.91
CA ILE A 136 0.68 0.01 16.75
C ILE A 136 1.51 -0.01 18.04
N LYS A 137 0.86 0.13 19.21
CA LYS A 137 1.55 0.03 20.50
C LYS A 137 2.07 -1.39 20.74
N GLN A 138 1.22 -2.40 20.55
CA GLN A 138 1.56 -3.81 20.74
C GLN A 138 2.68 -4.26 19.80
N MET A 139 2.64 -3.81 18.54
CA MET A 139 3.74 -3.98 17.60
C MET A 139 5.06 -3.52 18.21
N CYS A 140 5.09 -2.38 18.89
CA CYS A 140 6.32 -1.85 19.49
C CYS A 140 6.69 -2.43 20.86
N THR A 141 5.80 -3.15 21.55
CA THR A 141 6.03 -3.59 22.95
C THR A 141 6.03 -5.10 23.17
N ASP A 142 5.24 -5.86 22.42
CA ASP A 142 4.82 -7.19 22.89
C ASP A 142 5.50 -8.37 22.20
N ASP A 143 5.89 -8.30 20.91
CA ASP A 143 6.41 -9.51 20.21
C ASP A 143 7.32 -9.27 18.98
N SER A 144 7.51 -8.04 18.48
CA SER A 144 8.07 -7.86 17.13
C SER A 144 9.60 -7.67 17.05
N HIS A 145 10.26 -7.36 18.17
CA HIS A 145 11.70 -7.04 18.18
C HIS A 145 12.10 -5.99 17.12
N ILE A 146 11.19 -5.11 16.69
CA ILE A 146 11.48 -4.08 15.67
C ILE A 146 12.42 -3.05 16.29
N ASN A 147 13.67 -3.07 15.84
CA ASN A 147 14.71 -2.15 16.31
C ASN A 147 14.74 -0.86 15.50
N GLU A 148 14.33 -0.93 14.23
CA GLU A 148 14.34 0.21 13.32
C GLU A 148 13.03 0.24 12.53
N ILE A 149 12.29 1.36 12.63
CA ILE A 149 11.08 1.56 11.82
C ILE A 149 11.46 2.27 10.53
N SER A 150 11.04 1.69 9.40
CA SER A 150 11.15 2.33 8.11
C SER A 150 10.42 3.68 8.04
N THR A 151 10.84 4.53 7.09
CA THR A 151 10.16 5.79 6.76
C THR A 151 8.69 5.57 6.35
N PHE A 152 8.36 4.39 5.83
CA PHE A 152 7.00 4.03 5.46
C PHE A 152 6.55 2.76 6.20
N LEU A 153 5.49 2.89 7.00
CA LEU A 153 4.89 1.77 7.72
C LEU A 153 3.70 1.21 6.93
N TRP A 154 3.86 0.04 6.32
CA TRP A 154 2.76 -0.71 5.71
C TRP A 154 2.11 -1.61 6.77
N VAL A 155 0.82 -1.41 6.98
CA VAL A 155 0.04 -2.09 8.01
C VAL A 155 -1.07 -2.89 7.37
N ASP A 156 -1.07 -4.19 7.66
CA ASP A 156 -2.17 -5.08 7.40
C ASP A 156 -3.07 -5.15 8.65
N VAL A 157 -4.35 -4.80 8.50
CA VAL A 157 -5.30 -4.74 9.61
C VAL A 157 -6.08 -6.05 9.68
N GLN A 158 -5.58 -6.95 10.52
CA GLN A 158 -6.20 -8.25 10.77
C GLN A 158 -7.35 -8.09 11.76
N ARG A 159 -8.59 -8.24 11.24
CA ARG A 159 -9.81 -8.29 12.04
C ARG A 159 -10.40 -9.69 12.02
N ASN A 160 -11.29 -9.99 12.96
CA ASN A 160 -12.04 -11.24 12.92
C ASN A 160 -13.12 -11.19 11.81
N TRP A 161 -12.69 -11.37 10.55
CA TRP A 161 -13.56 -11.29 9.37
C TRP A 161 -14.65 -12.38 9.33
N SER A 162 -14.49 -13.44 10.11
CA SER A 162 -15.51 -14.49 10.27
C SER A 162 -16.68 -14.06 11.17
N ASP A 163 -16.49 -13.04 12.01
CA ASP A 163 -17.55 -12.52 12.87
C ASP A 163 -18.39 -11.50 12.08
N PRO A 164 -19.70 -11.75 11.86
CA PRO A 164 -20.55 -10.81 11.13
C PRO A 164 -20.66 -9.44 11.81
N ASN A 165 -20.38 -9.34 13.11
CA ASN A 165 -20.37 -8.06 13.83
C ASN A 165 -19.23 -7.13 13.39
N VAL A 166 -18.19 -7.66 12.75
CA VAL A 166 -17.03 -6.87 12.28
C VAL A 166 -17.43 -5.75 11.31
N PHE A 167 -18.49 -5.97 10.53
CA PHE A 167 -19.00 -4.99 9.55
C PHE A 167 -19.81 -3.86 10.19
N PHE A 168 -20.30 -4.06 11.41
CA PHE A 168 -21.03 -3.04 12.17
C PHE A 168 -20.13 -2.31 13.18
N ASP A 169 -18.95 -2.86 13.44
CA ASP A 169 -18.02 -2.27 14.39
C ASP A 169 -17.36 -1.02 13.81
N LYS A 170 -17.47 0.07 14.56
CA LYS A 170 -16.95 1.36 14.12
C LYS A 170 -15.44 1.36 14.26
N PHE A 171 -14.75 1.52 13.14
CA PHE A 171 -13.30 1.60 13.10
C PHE A 171 -12.85 3.03 12.76
N GLU A 172 -12.15 3.67 13.69
CA GLU A 172 -11.63 5.02 13.53
C GLU A 172 -10.22 4.97 12.95
N ILE A 173 -10.02 5.66 11.84
CA ILE A 173 -8.69 5.99 11.35
C ILE A 173 -8.38 7.42 11.75
N LYS A 174 -7.33 7.62 12.55
CA LYS A 174 -6.81 8.92 12.97
C LYS A 174 -5.85 9.49 11.94
N LYS A 175 -5.68 10.82 11.97
CA LYS A 175 -4.70 11.51 11.12
C LYS A 175 -3.25 11.18 11.48
N ASN A 176 -2.97 11.06 12.77
CA ASN A 176 -1.63 10.76 13.27
C ASN A 176 -1.68 9.63 14.29
N TYR A 177 -0.65 8.79 14.30
CA TYR A 177 -0.42 7.74 15.27
C TYR A 177 0.93 7.93 15.93
N LYS A 178 0.97 7.83 17.25
CA LYS A 178 2.18 8.03 18.04
C LYS A 178 2.62 6.71 18.66
N THR A 179 3.89 6.37 18.51
CA THR A 179 4.52 5.23 19.20
C THR A 179 5.87 5.61 19.77
N GLN A 180 6.43 4.75 20.61
CA GLN A 180 7.70 4.93 21.29
C GLN A 180 8.56 3.68 21.04
N LEU A 181 9.78 3.88 20.56
CA LEU A 181 10.82 2.86 20.51
C LEU A 181 11.94 3.21 21.50
N SER A 182 12.95 2.34 21.55
CA SER A 182 14.16 2.49 22.38
C SER A 182 14.95 3.77 22.07
N ASP A 183 14.97 4.20 20.81
CA ASP A 183 15.76 5.34 20.33
C ASP A 183 14.97 6.66 20.25
N GLY A 184 13.64 6.62 20.36
CA GLY A 184 12.85 7.84 20.27
C GLY A 184 11.34 7.68 20.16
N THR A 185 10.68 8.83 20.09
CA THR A 185 9.24 8.95 19.85
C THR A 185 8.98 9.13 18.37
N TYR A 186 8.07 8.32 17.82
CA TYR A 186 7.70 8.34 16.41
C TYR A 186 6.25 8.82 16.24
N VAL A 187 6.01 9.60 15.19
CA VAL A 187 4.67 10.07 14.82
C VAL A 187 4.41 9.75 13.35
N PHE A 188 3.59 8.75 13.09
CA PHE A 188 3.15 8.37 11.76
C PHE A 188 1.96 9.22 11.33
N LYS A 189 1.90 9.53 10.04
CA LYS A 189 0.75 10.16 9.40
C LYS A 189 0.18 9.19 8.39
N ILE A 190 -1.14 9.08 8.34
CA ILE A 190 -1.78 8.24 7.33
C ILE A 190 -1.56 8.84 5.95
N HIS A 191 -0.84 8.08 5.12
CA HIS A 191 -0.52 8.42 3.74
C HIS A 191 -1.57 7.86 2.79
N SER A 192 -1.89 6.57 2.93
CA SER A 192 -2.85 5.86 2.10
C SER A 192 -3.64 4.82 2.90
N ILE A 193 -4.77 4.37 2.36
CA ILE A 193 -5.62 3.30 2.89
C ILE A 193 -6.05 2.43 1.71
N ILE A 194 -5.91 1.12 1.83
CA ILE A 194 -6.57 0.17 0.92
C ILE A 194 -7.77 -0.39 1.66
N ALA A 195 -8.95 -0.30 1.05
CA ALA A 195 -10.19 -0.76 1.65
C ALA A 195 -10.85 -1.82 0.77
N TYR A 196 -11.40 -2.83 1.42
CA TYR A 196 -12.15 -3.90 0.79
C TYR A 196 -13.66 -3.73 1.05
N HIS A 197 -14.47 -3.85 0.00
CA HIS A 197 -15.92 -3.88 0.10
C HIS A 197 -16.53 -4.78 -0.97
N GLN A 198 -17.34 -5.76 -0.56
CA GLN A 198 -18.15 -6.61 -1.45
C GLN A 198 -17.39 -7.23 -2.64
N GLY A 199 -16.19 -7.77 -2.42
CA GLY A 199 -15.41 -8.40 -3.49
C GLY A 199 -14.48 -7.45 -4.24
N HIS A 200 -14.39 -6.19 -3.82
CA HIS A 200 -13.66 -5.16 -4.54
C HIS A 200 -12.73 -4.34 -3.64
N PHE A 201 -11.55 -4.00 -4.14
CA PHE A 201 -10.58 -3.15 -3.46
C PHE A 201 -10.55 -1.76 -4.06
N VAL A 202 -10.47 -0.75 -3.20
CA VAL A 202 -10.24 0.65 -3.59
C VAL A 202 -9.09 1.22 -2.77
N ALA A 203 -8.33 2.15 -3.36
CA ALA A 203 -7.27 2.86 -2.68
C ALA A 203 -7.67 4.30 -2.35
N PHE A 204 -7.35 4.76 -1.17
CA PHE A 204 -7.42 6.15 -0.77
C PHE A 204 -6.01 6.68 -0.62
N VAL A 205 -5.68 7.79 -1.29
CA VAL A 205 -4.34 8.39 -1.22
C VAL A 205 -4.42 9.87 -0.84
N ASN A 206 -3.55 10.28 0.09
CA ASN A 206 -3.46 11.67 0.50
C ASN A 206 -2.47 12.43 -0.38
N LYS A 207 -2.96 13.48 -1.05
CA LYS A 207 -2.11 14.43 -1.76
C LYS A 207 -2.20 15.81 -1.10
N GLY A 208 -1.49 15.94 0.02
CA GLY A 208 -1.39 17.17 0.79
C GLY A 208 -2.67 17.48 1.59
N ARG A 209 -3.59 18.24 1.00
CA ARG A 209 -4.88 18.61 1.65
C ARG A 209 -6.07 17.83 1.09
N VAL A 210 -5.89 17.11 0.00
CA VAL A 210 -6.97 16.44 -0.71
C VAL A 210 -6.75 14.94 -0.67
N TRP A 211 -7.79 14.21 -0.32
CA TRP A 211 -7.85 12.76 -0.42
C TRP A 211 -8.45 12.39 -1.76
N PHE A 212 -7.87 11.38 -2.41
CA PHE A 212 -8.40 10.80 -3.63
C PHE A 212 -8.81 9.37 -3.34
N MET A 213 -9.98 8.97 -3.81
CA MET A 213 -10.37 7.56 -3.90
C MET A 213 -10.10 7.10 -5.32
N LEU A 214 -9.34 6.04 -5.46
CA LEU A 214 -8.92 5.43 -6.70
C LEU A 214 -9.61 4.07 -6.78
N ASP A 215 -10.47 3.96 -7.77
CA ASP A 215 -11.37 2.83 -7.98
C ASP A 215 -11.18 2.37 -9.42
N ASP A 216 -10.16 1.54 -9.60
CA ASP A 216 -9.64 1.11 -10.91
C ASP A 216 -9.48 2.30 -11.87
N GLU A 217 -10.40 2.41 -12.81
CA GLU A 217 -10.42 3.36 -13.92
C GLU A 217 -10.81 4.77 -13.49
N ILE A 218 -11.48 4.90 -12.34
CA ILE A 218 -12.11 6.15 -11.92
C ILE A 218 -11.42 6.68 -10.66
N THR A 219 -11.07 7.97 -10.71
CA THR A 219 -10.57 8.72 -9.56
C THR A 219 -11.60 9.73 -9.09
N TYR A 220 -11.89 9.70 -7.79
CA TYR A 220 -12.76 10.63 -7.10
C TYR A 220 -11.97 11.50 -6.12
N ILE A 221 -12.41 12.75 -5.96
CA ILE A 221 -11.96 13.59 -4.85
C ILE A 221 -12.85 13.25 -3.65
N VAL A 222 -12.24 12.90 -2.52
CA VAL A 222 -12.96 12.64 -1.27
C VAL A 222 -13.27 13.98 -0.60
N PRO A 223 -14.56 14.31 -0.36
CA PRO A 223 -14.96 15.57 0.26
C PRO A 223 -14.44 15.72 1.70
N ASP A 224 -14.22 16.98 2.10
CA ASP A 224 -13.67 17.36 3.40
C ASP A 224 -14.43 16.78 4.61
N GLY A 225 -15.72 16.48 4.49
CA GLY A 225 -16.56 15.90 5.55
C GLY A 225 -16.42 14.38 5.76
N LEU A 226 -15.74 13.68 4.85
CA LEU A 226 -15.32 12.26 4.99
C LEU A 226 -13.86 12.14 5.47
N ARG A 227 -13.20 13.28 5.75
CA ARG A 227 -11.89 13.29 6.39
C ARG A 227 -12.05 12.73 7.80
N MET A 228 -11.51 11.53 7.97
CA MET A 228 -10.99 10.96 9.22
C MET A 228 -10.97 11.96 10.37
N GLY A 229 -11.76 11.63 11.41
CA GLY A 229 -12.13 12.43 12.57
C GLY A 229 -11.30 13.69 12.81
N THR A 230 -11.93 14.85 12.62
CA THR A 230 -11.51 16.05 13.33
C THR A 230 -11.90 15.88 14.79
N HIS A 231 -10.96 15.51 15.66
CA HIS A 231 -10.79 16.02 17.02
C HIS A 231 -9.46 15.54 17.61
#